data_AF-A0A428Q280-F1
#
_entry.id   AF-A0A428Q280-F1
#
_cell.length_a   1.000
_cell.length_b   1.000
_cell.length_c   1.000
_cell.angle_alpha   90.00
_cell.angle_beta   90.00
_cell.angle_gamma   90.00
#
_symmetry.space_group_name_H-M   'P 1'
#
loop_
_entity.id
_entity.type
_entity.pdbx_description
1 polymer ?
#
loop_
_entity_poly.entity_id
_entity_poly.type
_entity_poly.pdbx_seq_one_letter_code
_entity_poly.pdbx_strand_id
1 'polypeptide(L)'
;MGPPPPSRILVEAESFTHFGGWVLDSQFDLEMGSPYLMAPGQGRPVEDATTEIHIATAGDYKVWVRAKDWVPKHHPGRFTIKMNDMALDTEFVVGGGVTGIAAALTAARLGERVALIQDRPFLGGNASTEIGLRPRGITGPLINEIYQREASGDLYAKQLLDNEPNAIVFVEHTIFAANTKDFNIISVDARDARSGREVRLTAPIFINCSGRALFGQYSGAETQFGQESRAEYGEGLAPAENSQIHHGNIVFFRTRMEDSPVPCPPSPWATEVAKDFANLGGQLVKPGIENGEGPSVSTS
;
A
#
# COMPACT_ATOMS: atom_id res chain seq x y z
N MET A 1 17.01 -27.84 18.16
CA MET A 1 15.73 -27.20 18.53
C MET A 1 15.74 -25.80 17.94
N GLY A 2 14.76 -25.45 17.10
CA GLY A 2 14.65 -24.09 16.57
C GLY A 2 14.25 -23.08 17.66
N PRO A 3 14.35 -21.77 17.40
CA PRO A 3 13.88 -20.75 18.33
C PRO A 3 12.39 -20.99 18.65
N PRO A 4 11.95 -20.71 19.89
CA PRO A 4 10.54 -20.84 20.26
C PRO A 4 9.68 -19.99 19.30
N PRO A 5 8.48 -20.47 18.92
CA PRO A 5 7.59 -19.69 18.07
C PRO A 5 7.29 -18.33 18.72
N PRO A 6 7.05 -17.26 17.93
CA PRO A 6 6.72 -15.95 18.47
C PRO A 6 5.54 -16.08 19.45
N SER A 7 5.72 -15.52 20.64
CA SER A 7 4.76 -15.57 21.74
C SER A 7 3.42 -15.01 21.28
N ARG A 8 2.40 -15.86 21.17
CA ARG A 8 1.02 -15.41 20.98
C ARG A 8 0.55 -14.86 22.32
N ILE A 9 0.26 -13.57 22.38
CA ILE A 9 -0.38 -12.94 23.54
C ILE A 9 -1.89 -13.05 23.31
N LEU A 10 -2.57 -13.79 24.18
CA LEU A 10 -4.03 -13.82 24.24
C LEU A 10 -4.46 -12.97 25.43
N VAL A 11 -5.34 -12.00 25.18
CA VAL A 11 -5.99 -11.21 26.22
C VAL A 11 -7.42 -11.71 26.31
N GLU A 12 -7.72 -12.41 27.41
CA GLU A 12 -9.04 -12.99 27.64
C GLU A 12 -10.00 -11.91 28.15
N ALA A 13 -11.29 -12.00 27.82
CA ALA A 13 -12.27 -10.98 28.20
C ALA A 13 -12.37 -10.83 29.73
N GLU A 14 -12.33 -11.96 30.45
CA GLU A 14 -12.32 -12.05 31.90
C GLU A 14 -11.04 -11.49 32.55
N SER A 15 -9.98 -11.28 31.78
CA SER A 15 -8.71 -10.72 32.26
C SER A 15 -8.70 -9.19 32.29
N PHE A 16 -9.78 -8.53 31.84
CA PHE A 16 -9.87 -7.07 31.90
C PHE A 16 -9.98 -6.59 33.35
N THR A 17 -9.11 -5.65 33.75
CA THR A 17 -9.12 -5.10 35.10
C THR A 17 -10.31 -4.20 35.34
N HIS A 18 -10.75 -3.45 34.31
CA HIS A 18 -11.88 -2.53 34.40
C HIS A 18 -12.81 -2.76 33.20
N PHE A 19 -14.04 -3.20 33.47
CA PHE A 19 -15.01 -3.41 32.41
C PHE A 19 -15.68 -2.12 31.92
N GLY A 20 -15.50 -0.98 32.62
CA GLY A 20 -16.20 0.25 32.28
C GLY A 20 -17.71 0.03 32.27
N GLY A 21 -18.37 0.34 31.15
CA GLY A 21 -19.78 0.05 30.95
C GLY A 21 -20.08 -1.27 30.23
N TRP A 22 -19.08 -2.12 30.04
CA TRP A 22 -19.22 -3.46 29.46
C TRP A 22 -19.60 -4.49 30.52
N VAL A 23 -20.24 -5.56 30.09
CA VAL A 23 -20.65 -6.69 30.92
C VAL A 23 -19.91 -7.94 30.45
N LEU A 24 -19.19 -8.59 31.36
CA LEU A 24 -18.63 -9.91 31.10
C LEU A 24 -19.76 -10.94 31.07
N ASP A 25 -19.83 -11.70 29.98
CA ASP A 25 -20.85 -12.72 29.74
C ASP A 25 -20.18 -14.04 29.35
N SER A 26 -20.63 -15.12 29.98
CA SER A 26 -20.14 -16.48 29.78
C SER A 26 -21.20 -17.42 29.19
N GLN A 27 -22.38 -16.90 28.83
CA GLN A 27 -23.53 -17.70 28.42
C GLN A 27 -23.30 -18.48 27.12
N PHE A 28 -22.40 -18.01 26.26
CA PHE A 28 -22.07 -18.61 24.95
C PHE A 28 -20.59 -18.98 24.80
N ASP A 29 -19.94 -19.35 25.90
CA ASP A 29 -18.53 -19.77 25.91
C ASP A 29 -18.26 -20.94 24.96
N LEU A 30 -19.23 -21.85 24.80
CA LEU A 30 -19.11 -22.99 23.90
C LEU A 30 -19.09 -22.57 22.42
N GLU A 31 -19.75 -21.47 22.07
CA GLU A 31 -19.77 -20.92 20.72
C GLU A 31 -18.61 -19.97 20.42
N MET A 32 -18.16 -19.20 21.42
CA MET A 32 -17.07 -18.21 21.28
C MET A 32 -15.69 -18.78 21.63
N GLY A 33 -15.66 -19.90 22.35
CA GLY A 33 -14.45 -20.53 22.87
C GLY A 33 -13.87 -19.86 24.12
N SER A 34 -14.53 -18.83 24.66
CA SER A 34 -14.20 -18.11 25.90
C SER A 34 -15.35 -17.17 26.30
N PRO A 35 -15.37 -16.68 27.55
CA PRO A 35 -16.16 -15.51 27.93
C PRO A 35 -15.88 -14.31 27.03
N TYR A 36 -16.83 -13.39 26.96
CA TYR A 36 -16.73 -12.20 26.12
C TYR A 36 -17.32 -10.96 26.81
N LEU A 37 -16.90 -9.77 26.35
CA LEU A 37 -17.47 -8.52 26.82
C LEU A 37 -18.64 -8.11 25.92
N MET A 38 -19.78 -7.81 26.54
CA MET A 38 -20.97 -7.28 25.89
C MET A 38 -21.14 -5.80 26.24
N ALA A 39 -21.46 -4.97 25.26
CA ALA A 39 -21.80 -3.55 25.47
C ALA A 39 -23.34 -3.39 25.41
N PRO A 40 -24.07 -3.49 26.53
CA PRO A 40 -25.54 -3.47 26.53
C PRO A 40 -26.14 -2.07 26.34
N GLY A 41 -25.36 -1.08 25.89
CA GLY A 41 -25.70 0.35 25.84
C GLY A 41 -26.93 0.74 25.01
N GLN A 42 -27.63 -0.22 24.37
CA GLN A 42 -28.89 -0.02 23.65
C GLN A 42 -28.84 1.18 22.69
N GLY A 43 -27.76 1.29 21.92
CA GLY A 43 -27.52 2.38 20.96
C GLY A 43 -26.87 3.64 21.54
N ARG A 44 -26.57 3.66 22.84
CA ARG A 44 -25.73 4.69 23.47
C ARG A 44 -24.33 4.12 23.74
N PRO A 45 -23.24 4.90 23.53
CA PRO A 45 -21.91 4.49 23.91
C PRO A 45 -21.82 4.15 25.40
N VAL A 46 -21.13 3.06 25.73
CA VAL A 46 -20.76 2.69 27.10
C VAL A 46 -19.32 3.10 27.36
N GLU A 47 -18.95 3.28 28.63
CA GLU A 47 -17.56 3.59 29.01
C GLU A 47 -16.60 2.46 28.59
N ASP A 48 -15.38 2.84 28.18
CA ASP A 48 -14.36 1.92 27.64
C ASP A 48 -13.97 0.84 28.67
N ALA A 49 -13.89 -0.42 28.23
CA ALA A 49 -13.23 -1.48 29.00
C ALA A 49 -11.71 -1.34 28.84
N THR A 50 -10.97 -1.42 29.94
CA THR A 50 -9.51 -1.22 29.97
C THR A 50 -8.80 -2.32 30.74
N THR A 51 -7.60 -2.64 30.29
CA THR A 51 -6.70 -3.56 30.97
C THR A 51 -5.26 -3.23 30.60
N GLU A 52 -4.34 -3.63 31.46
CA GLU A 52 -2.91 -3.52 31.20
C GLU A 52 -2.34 -4.91 30.91
N ILE A 53 -1.57 -5.01 29.84
CA ILE A 53 -0.86 -6.24 29.49
C ILE A 53 0.63 -6.01 29.48
N HIS A 54 1.39 -6.98 30.00
CA HIS A 54 2.83 -6.94 29.93
C HIS A 54 3.32 -7.64 28.66
N ILE A 55 3.96 -6.87 27.79
CA ILE A 55 4.58 -7.38 26.57
C ILE A 55 6.06 -7.61 26.86
N ALA A 56 6.44 -8.87 27.07
CA ALA A 56 7.79 -9.23 27.52
C ALA A 56 8.90 -8.91 26.52
N THR A 57 8.57 -8.84 25.23
CA THR A 57 9.53 -8.58 24.16
C THR A 57 9.02 -7.42 23.32
N ALA A 58 9.77 -6.32 23.24
CA ALA A 58 9.43 -5.25 22.30
C ALA A 58 9.46 -5.77 20.85
N GLY A 59 8.50 -5.34 20.03
CA GLY A 59 8.41 -5.76 18.62
C GLY A 59 7.06 -5.41 18.01
N ASP A 60 6.88 -5.80 16.74
CA ASP A 60 5.65 -5.57 16.01
C ASP A 60 4.60 -6.66 16.32
N TYR A 61 3.44 -6.24 16.79
CA TYR A 61 2.33 -7.14 17.12
C TYR A 61 1.17 -6.97 16.14
N LYS A 62 0.64 -8.10 15.66
CA LYS A 62 -0.65 -8.10 14.95
C LYS A 62 -1.77 -8.28 15.96
N VAL A 63 -2.66 -7.30 16.04
CA VAL A 63 -3.83 -7.34 16.92
C VAL A 63 -4.99 -8.00 16.17
N TRP A 64 -5.56 -9.04 16.77
CA TRP A 64 -6.75 -9.73 16.26
C TRP A 64 -7.85 -9.63 17.32
N VAL A 65 -9.08 -9.38 16.87
CA VAL A 65 -10.25 -9.30 17.76
C VAL A 65 -11.24 -10.38 17.39
N ARG A 66 -11.66 -11.16 18.37
CA ARG A 66 -12.78 -12.09 18.21
C ARG A 66 -14.05 -11.35 18.62
N ALA A 67 -14.93 -11.08 17.67
CA ALA A 67 -16.20 -10.40 17.91
C ALA A 67 -17.34 -11.17 17.24
N LYS A 68 -18.54 -11.08 17.84
CA LYS A 68 -19.76 -11.69 17.30
C LYS A 68 -20.94 -10.72 17.46
N ASP A 69 -21.60 -10.45 16.35
CA ASP A 69 -22.85 -9.70 16.33
C ASP A 69 -24.04 -10.67 16.47
N TRP A 70 -24.69 -10.63 17.63
CA TRP A 70 -25.81 -11.52 17.97
C TRP A 70 -27.15 -11.05 17.41
N VAL A 71 -27.28 -9.78 16.99
CA VAL A 71 -28.54 -9.23 16.48
C VAL A 71 -28.29 -8.34 15.24
N PRO A 72 -27.85 -8.91 14.10
CA PRO A 72 -27.40 -8.12 12.93
C PRO A 72 -28.44 -7.16 12.34
N LYS A 73 -29.73 -7.42 12.56
CA LYS A 73 -30.84 -6.57 12.10
C LYS A 73 -31.02 -5.28 12.92
N HIS A 74 -30.47 -5.24 14.12
CA HIS A 74 -30.53 -4.11 15.04
C HIS A 74 -29.10 -3.75 15.41
N HIS A 75 -28.46 -2.90 14.59
CA HIS A 75 -27.03 -2.58 14.65
C HIS A 75 -26.58 -2.29 16.10
N PRO A 76 -25.83 -3.20 16.76
CA PRO A 76 -25.59 -3.12 18.21
C PRO A 76 -24.64 -1.98 18.61
N GLY A 77 -23.99 -1.35 17.63
CA GLY A 77 -23.05 -0.25 17.79
C GLY A 77 -21.75 -0.53 17.04
N ARG A 78 -20.70 0.21 17.36
CA ARG A 78 -19.32 -0.05 16.91
C ARG A 78 -18.42 0.06 18.14
N PHE A 79 -17.30 -0.65 18.12
CA PHE A 79 -16.23 -0.44 19.09
C PHE A 79 -14.92 -0.23 18.34
N THR A 80 -14.02 0.52 18.95
CA THR A 80 -12.63 0.65 18.51
C THR A 80 -11.74 -0.02 19.55
N ILE A 81 -10.58 -0.50 19.12
CA ILE A 81 -9.53 -0.87 20.07
C ILE A 81 -8.58 0.30 20.21
N LYS A 82 -8.19 0.59 21.44
CA LYS A 82 -7.11 1.52 21.75
C LYS A 82 -5.94 0.78 22.38
N MET A 83 -4.73 1.14 21.99
CA MET A 83 -3.49 0.75 22.66
C MET A 83 -2.76 2.02 23.06
N ASN A 84 -2.52 2.23 24.37
CA ASN A 84 -1.94 3.48 24.90
C ASN A 84 -2.67 4.73 24.34
N ASP A 85 -4.00 4.75 24.45
CA ASP A 85 -4.91 5.82 23.98
C ASP A 85 -5.05 6.04 22.45
N MET A 86 -4.42 5.22 21.61
CA MET A 86 -4.53 5.32 20.14
C MET A 86 -5.55 4.33 19.56
N ALA A 87 -6.61 4.84 18.91
CA ALA A 87 -7.65 4.04 18.25
C ALA A 87 -7.16 3.36 16.96
N LEU A 88 -7.63 2.14 16.69
CA LEU A 88 -7.21 1.31 15.55
C LEU A 88 -8.30 1.21 14.45
N ASP A 89 -8.24 2.04 13.40
CA ASP A 89 -8.88 1.81 12.08
C ASP A 89 -7.78 1.63 11.00
N THR A 90 -8.02 1.07 9.79
CA THR A 90 -6.94 0.93 8.77
C THR A 90 -7.46 0.79 7.34
N GLU A 91 -7.06 1.66 6.42
CA GLU A 91 -7.20 1.54 4.96
C GLU A 91 -5.98 0.82 4.34
N PHE A 92 -6.16 0.05 3.26
CA PHE A 92 -5.02 -0.51 2.50
C PHE A 92 -4.84 0.15 1.15
N VAL A 93 -3.60 0.58 0.88
CA VAL A 93 -3.15 1.00 -0.45
C VAL A 93 -2.18 -0.04 -1.00
N VAL A 94 -2.49 -0.58 -2.16
CA VAL A 94 -1.69 -1.61 -2.82
C VAL A 94 -0.89 -0.98 -3.95
N GLY A 95 0.44 -1.07 -3.89
CA GLY A 95 1.36 -0.52 -4.89
C GLY A 95 1.93 0.82 -4.46
N GLY A 96 3.22 0.84 -4.15
CA GLY A 96 4.00 2.00 -3.76
C GLY A 96 4.46 2.87 -4.93
N GLY A 97 3.71 2.91 -6.04
CA GLY A 97 3.92 3.90 -7.09
C GLY A 97 3.56 5.32 -6.63
N VAL A 98 3.87 6.35 -7.42
CA VAL A 98 3.56 7.75 -7.03
C VAL A 98 2.08 7.95 -6.70
N THR A 99 1.17 7.29 -7.42
CA THR A 99 -0.28 7.34 -7.14
C THR A 99 -0.65 6.71 -5.80
N GLY A 100 -0.07 5.54 -5.46
CA GLY A 100 -0.31 4.89 -4.19
C GLY A 100 0.31 5.64 -3.01
N ILE A 101 1.50 6.22 -3.18
CA ILE A 101 2.11 7.11 -2.18
C ILE A 101 1.21 8.33 -1.94
N ALA A 102 0.70 8.95 -3.01
CA ALA A 102 -0.19 10.10 -2.89
C ALA A 102 -1.49 9.76 -2.16
N ALA A 103 -2.09 8.60 -2.46
CA ALA A 103 -3.27 8.11 -1.75
C ALA A 103 -2.97 7.88 -0.26
N ALA A 104 -1.88 7.17 0.06
CA ALA A 104 -1.50 6.88 1.44
C ALA A 104 -1.18 8.15 2.26
N LEU A 105 -0.37 9.06 1.71
CA LEU A 105 -0.08 10.34 2.38
C LEU A 105 -1.34 11.18 2.60
N THR A 106 -2.25 11.21 1.63
CA THR A 106 -3.50 11.96 1.76
C THR A 106 -4.37 11.37 2.86
N ALA A 107 -4.58 10.06 2.88
CA ALA A 107 -5.33 9.36 3.93
C ALA A 107 -4.72 9.64 5.32
N ALA A 108 -3.41 9.42 5.46
CA ALA A 108 -2.69 9.64 6.71
C ALA A 108 -2.83 11.08 7.24
N ARG A 109 -2.67 12.08 6.37
CA ARG A 109 -2.79 13.50 6.70
C ARG A 109 -4.22 13.94 7.03
N LEU A 110 -5.22 13.23 6.52
CA LEU A 110 -6.63 13.43 6.87
C LEU A 110 -6.99 12.76 8.21
N GLY A 111 -6.04 12.06 8.84
CA GLY A 111 -6.24 11.39 10.12
C GLY A 111 -6.62 9.92 10.01
N GLU A 112 -6.71 9.38 8.79
CA GLU A 112 -7.02 7.97 8.55
C GLU A 112 -5.76 7.14 8.72
N ARG A 113 -5.88 5.99 9.38
CA ARG A 113 -4.77 5.05 9.44
C ARG A 113 -4.71 4.23 8.17
N VAL A 114 -3.53 4.11 7.59
CA VAL A 114 -3.32 3.54 6.27
C VAL A 114 -2.11 2.62 6.27
N ALA A 115 -2.20 1.55 5.48
CA ALA A 115 -1.09 0.67 5.21
C ALA A 115 -0.82 0.58 3.71
N LEU A 116 0.39 0.97 3.32
CA LEU A 116 0.89 0.91 1.96
C LEU A 116 1.69 -0.38 1.75
N ILE A 117 1.35 -1.18 0.74
CA ILE A 117 2.05 -2.44 0.42
C ILE A 117 2.80 -2.28 -0.90
N GLN A 118 4.11 -2.52 -0.89
CA GLN A 118 4.98 -2.42 -2.05
C GLN A 118 5.84 -3.68 -2.19
N ASP A 119 5.88 -4.25 -3.39
CA ASP A 119 6.58 -5.51 -3.69
C ASP A 119 8.11 -5.37 -3.72
N ARG A 120 8.63 -4.16 -3.94
CA ARG A 120 10.06 -3.85 -4.04
C ARG A 120 10.59 -3.04 -2.85
N PRO A 121 11.93 -2.91 -2.68
CA PRO A 121 12.53 -2.14 -1.59
C PRO A 121 12.32 -0.62 -1.71
N PHE A 122 12.05 -0.12 -2.92
CA PHE A 122 11.94 1.30 -3.21
C PHE A 122 10.50 1.71 -3.52
N LEU A 123 10.10 2.88 -3.01
CA LEU A 123 8.86 3.54 -3.38
C LEU A 123 9.05 4.33 -4.68
N GLY A 124 7.96 4.62 -5.37
CA GLY A 124 7.90 5.50 -6.55
C GLY A 124 7.48 4.80 -7.83
N GLY A 125 7.49 3.46 -7.89
CA GLY A 125 7.23 2.74 -9.14
C GLY A 125 8.23 3.19 -10.21
N ASN A 126 7.75 3.72 -11.35
CA ASN A 126 8.66 4.27 -12.37
C ASN A 126 9.45 5.51 -11.90
N ALA A 127 9.02 6.19 -10.84
CA ALA A 127 9.74 7.32 -10.25
C ALA A 127 10.84 6.91 -9.26
N SER A 128 10.93 5.63 -8.89
CA SER A 128 11.95 5.13 -7.95
C SER A 128 13.36 5.32 -8.51
N THR A 129 14.38 5.09 -7.69
CA THR A 129 15.79 5.08 -8.10
C THR A 129 16.12 4.05 -9.18
N GLU A 130 15.28 3.03 -9.32
CA GLU A 130 15.45 1.96 -10.31
C GLU A 130 15.24 2.47 -11.74
N ILE A 131 14.31 3.41 -11.92
CA ILE A 131 13.87 3.88 -13.26
C ILE A 131 14.04 5.41 -13.40
N GLY A 132 13.72 6.18 -12.37
CA GLY A 132 13.94 7.64 -12.31
C GLY A 132 12.92 8.51 -13.05
N LEU A 133 11.88 7.93 -13.64
CA LEU A 133 10.89 8.65 -14.44
C LEU A 133 9.87 9.39 -13.57
N ARG A 134 9.92 10.73 -13.60
CA ARG A 134 8.86 11.57 -13.02
C ARG A 134 7.53 11.36 -13.74
N PRO A 135 6.39 11.35 -13.03
CA PRO A 135 5.08 11.49 -13.68
C PRO A 135 5.06 12.72 -14.59
N ARG A 136 4.64 12.51 -15.83
CA ARG A 136 4.47 13.57 -16.84
C ARG A 136 2.98 13.75 -17.10
N GLY A 137 2.51 14.99 -17.19
CA GLY A 137 1.09 15.33 -17.35
C GLY A 137 0.61 16.28 -16.25
N ILE A 138 -0.62 16.07 -15.78
CA ILE A 138 -1.19 16.87 -14.68
C ILE A 138 -0.46 16.51 -13.39
N THR A 139 0.21 17.49 -12.81
CA THR A 139 0.92 17.38 -11.52
C THR A 139 0.41 18.45 -10.57
N GLY A 140 0.68 18.27 -9.28
CA GLY A 140 0.26 19.20 -8.23
C GLY A 140 1.26 19.24 -7.07
N PRO A 141 1.01 20.09 -6.06
CA PRO A 141 1.92 20.30 -4.93
C PRO A 141 2.33 19.00 -4.23
N LEU A 142 1.40 18.10 -3.96
CA LEU A 142 1.69 16.81 -3.31
C LEU A 142 2.61 15.93 -4.16
N ILE A 143 2.40 15.88 -5.48
CA ILE A 143 3.28 15.12 -6.38
C ILE A 143 4.68 15.73 -6.42
N ASN A 144 4.77 17.07 -6.37
CA ASN A 144 6.05 17.77 -6.31
C ASN A 144 6.78 17.51 -4.99
N GLU A 145 6.06 17.40 -3.87
CA GLU A 145 6.58 17.04 -2.56
C GLU A 145 7.09 15.58 -2.54
N ILE A 146 6.27 14.64 -3.03
CA ILE A 146 6.62 13.21 -3.15
C ILE A 146 7.87 13.02 -4.03
N TYR A 147 8.01 13.81 -5.09
CA TYR A 147 9.10 13.68 -6.05
C TYR A 147 10.41 14.35 -5.60
N GLN A 148 10.44 15.02 -4.44
CA GLN A 148 11.71 15.48 -3.88
C GLN A 148 12.65 14.30 -3.68
N ARG A 149 13.95 14.51 -3.92
CA ARG A 149 14.96 13.46 -3.80
C ARG A 149 15.95 13.77 -2.70
N GLU A 150 16.36 12.71 -2.00
CA GLU A 150 17.51 12.74 -1.11
C GLU A 150 18.82 12.81 -1.91
N ALA A 151 19.94 13.06 -1.21
CA ALA A 151 21.28 12.98 -1.81
C ALA A 151 21.60 11.60 -2.39
N SER A 152 20.96 10.54 -1.87
CA SER A 152 21.03 9.17 -2.39
C SER A 152 20.39 9.01 -3.77
N GLY A 153 19.61 10.01 -4.21
CA GLY A 153 18.74 9.94 -5.38
C GLY A 153 17.39 9.29 -5.09
N ASP A 154 17.14 8.75 -3.90
CA ASP A 154 15.84 8.17 -3.55
C ASP A 154 14.77 9.22 -3.31
N LEU A 155 13.51 8.82 -3.49
CA LEU A 155 12.37 9.69 -3.24
C LEU A 155 12.23 9.95 -1.74
N TYR A 156 12.08 11.22 -1.37
CA TYR A 156 11.75 11.66 -0.02
C TYR A 156 10.39 11.11 0.46
N ALA A 157 9.59 10.56 -0.46
CA ALA A 157 8.32 9.89 -0.24
C ALA A 157 8.30 8.92 0.96
N LYS A 158 9.37 8.12 1.15
CA LYS A 158 9.40 7.18 2.27
C LYS A 158 9.49 7.92 3.60
N GLN A 159 10.36 8.92 3.69
CA GLN A 159 10.48 9.75 4.89
C GLN A 159 9.20 10.54 5.19
N LEU A 160 8.49 11.01 4.15
CA LEU A 160 7.17 11.62 4.33
C LEU A 160 6.20 10.64 5.00
N LEU A 161 6.08 9.41 4.48
CA LEU A 161 5.19 8.39 5.04
C LEU A 161 5.63 7.94 6.43
N ASP A 162 6.92 7.76 6.68
CA ASP A 162 7.46 7.35 7.99
C ASP A 162 7.19 8.43 9.07
N ASN A 163 7.06 9.70 8.67
CA ASN A 163 6.73 10.80 9.58
C ASN A 163 5.22 10.95 9.85
N GLU A 164 4.36 10.24 9.10
CA GLU A 164 2.93 10.23 9.37
C GLU A 164 2.62 9.13 10.40
N PRO A 165 2.14 9.46 11.61
CA PRO A 165 1.91 8.48 12.68
C PRO A 165 0.83 7.45 12.33
N ASN A 166 -0.01 7.77 11.36
CA ASN A 166 -1.11 6.94 10.88
C ASN A 166 -0.73 6.07 9.69
N ALA A 167 0.49 6.17 9.14
CA ALA A 167 0.91 5.37 7.99
C ALA A 167 1.82 4.19 8.41
N ILE A 168 1.59 3.04 7.80
CA ILE A 168 2.47 1.86 7.90
C ILE A 168 2.89 1.46 6.50
N VAL A 169 4.19 1.28 6.27
CA VAL A 169 4.72 0.93 4.95
C VAL A 169 5.32 -0.48 4.98
N PHE A 170 4.72 -1.39 4.19
CA PHE A 170 5.22 -2.74 3.94
C PHE A 170 5.99 -2.76 2.62
N VAL A 171 7.29 -2.48 2.65
CA VAL A 171 8.18 -2.71 1.50
C VAL A 171 8.53 -4.18 1.37
N GLU A 172 8.90 -4.61 0.17
CA GLU A 172 9.25 -6.01 -0.14
C GLU A 172 8.14 -7.03 0.17
N HIS A 173 6.89 -6.58 0.25
CA HIS A 173 5.73 -7.44 0.48
C HIS A 173 4.94 -7.61 -0.82
N THR A 174 5.00 -8.81 -1.38
CA THR A 174 4.25 -9.15 -2.59
C THR A 174 2.89 -9.71 -2.22
N ILE A 175 1.82 -9.07 -2.69
CA ILE A 175 0.47 -9.62 -2.57
C ILE A 175 0.34 -10.84 -3.47
N PHE A 176 -0.26 -11.90 -2.94
CA PHE A 176 -0.50 -13.14 -3.69
C PHE A 176 -1.94 -13.64 -3.62
N ALA A 177 -2.79 -13.08 -2.76
CA ALA A 177 -4.22 -13.38 -2.74
C ALA A 177 -5.04 -12.20 -2.21
N ALA A 178 -6.28 -12.10 -2.66
CA ALA A 178 -7.32 -11.28 -2.06
C ALA A 178 -8.49 -12.21 -1.68
N ASN A 179 -8.97 -12.09 -0.46
CA ASN A 179 -10.09 -12.87 0.02
C ASN A 179 -11.35 -12.01 -0.11
N THR A 180 -12.39 -12.56 -0.73
CA THR A 180 -13.66 -11.87 -0.95
C THR A 180 -14.82 -12.65 -0.37
N LYS A 181 -15.88 -11.94 0.02
CA LYS A 181 -17.14 -12.49 0.49
C LYS A 181 -18.27 -11.56 0.07
N ASP A 182 -19.30 -12.11 -0.55
CA ASP A 182 -20.51 -11.37 -0.96
C ASP A 182 -20.16 -10.07 -1.72
N PHE A 183 -19.27 -10.17 -2.73
CA PHE A 183 -18.75 -9.06 -3.53
C PHE A 183 -17.89 -8.02 -2.79
N ASN A 184 -17.55 -8.24 -1.53
CA ASN A 184 -16.67 -7.37 -0.75
C ASN A 184 -15.29 -8.01 -0.59
N ILE A 185 -14.25 -7.20 -0.71
CA ILE A 185 -12.89 -7.61 -0.31
C ILE A 185 -12.81 -7.54 1.22
N ILE A 186 -12.45 -8.65 1.85
CA ILE A 186 -12.36 -8.76 3.31
C ILE A 186 -10.93 -8.77 3.82
N SER A 187 -9.97 -9.20 2.98
CA SER A 187 -8.56 -9.15 3.33
C SER A 187 -7.67 -9.35 2.11
N VAL A 188 -6.40 -8.97 2.26
CA VAL A 188 -5.32 -9.25 1.33
C VAL A 188 -4.23 -10.06 2.02
N ASP A 189 -3.67 -11.02 1.30
CA ASP A 189 -2.53 -11.81 1.74
C ASP A 189 -1.27 -11.38 0.98
N ALA A 190 -0.23 -11.04 1.73
CA ALA A 190 1.06 -10.63 1.21
C ALA A 190 2.20 -11.45 1.82
N ARG A 191 3.28 -11.60 1.08
CA ARG A 191 4.46 -12.35 1.49
C ARG A 191 5.69 -11.45 1.44
N ASP A 192 6.41 -11.39 2.54
CA ASP A 192 7.72 -10.74 2.60
C ASP A 192 8.73 -11.49 1.73
N ALA A 193 9.32 -10.81 0.75
CA ALA A 193 10.17 -11.42 -0.26
C ALA A 193 11.49 -11.97 0.31
N ARG A 194 11.96 -11.44 1.46
CA ARG A 194 13.23 -11.85 2.08
C ARG A 194 13.08 -13.05 3.00
N SER A 195 12.08 -13.02 3.88
CA SER A 195 11.84 -14.04 4.90
C SER A 195 10.85 -15.12 4.47
N GLY A 196 10.04 -14.87 3.44
CA GLY A 196 8.93 -15.72 3.04
C GLY A 196 7.74 -15.67 4.01
N ARG A 197 7.79 -14.82 5.05
CA ARG A 197 6.71 -14.70 6.03
C ARG A 197 5.46 -14.13 5.37
N GLU A 198 4.33 -14.79 5.59
CA GLU A 198 3.05 -14.35 5.09
C GLU A 198 2.30 -13.51 6.12
N VAL A 199 1.56 -12.53 5.60
CA VAL A 199 0.72 -11.63 6.37
C VAL A 199 -0.66 -11.54 5.72
N ARG A 200 -1.70 -11.69 6.53
CA ARG A 200 -3.07 -11.33 6.18
C ARG A 200 -3.43 -9.98 6.77
N LEU A 201 -4.07 -9.15 5.97
CA LEU A 201 -4.35 -7.74 6.25
C LEU A 201 -5.83 -7.45 5.94
N THR A 202 -6.59 -6.91 6.89
CA THR A 202 -8.04 -6.64 6.79
C THR A 202 -8.36 -5.15 6.95
N ALA A 203 -9.13 -4.58 6.03
CA ALA A 203 -9.54 -3.17 6.00
C ALA A 203 -10.97 -3.05 5.49
N PRO A 204 -11.66 -1.95 5.79
CA PRO A 204 -12.94 -1.63 5.15
C PRO A 204 -12.77 -1.09 3.72
N ILE A 205 -11.58 -0.55 3.39
CA ILE A 205 -11.29 0.08 2.10
C ILE A 205 -9.95 -0.45 1.55
N PHE A 206 -9.94 -0.78 0.26
CA PHE A 206 -8.75 -1.19 -0.48
C PHE A 206 -8.59 -0.32 -1.74
N ILE A 207 -7.40 0.26 -1.92
CA ILE A 207 -7.06 1.12 -3.06
C ILE A 207 -5.99 0.41 -3.91
N ASN A 208 -6.30 0.09 -5.17
CA ASN A 208 -5.38 -0.59 -6.07
C ASN A 208 -4.56 0.41 -6.90
N CYS A 209 -3.28 0.54 -6.60
CA CYS A 209 -2.27 1.33 -7.31
C CYS A 209 -1.08 0.46 -7.80
N SER A 210 -1.31 -0.84 -8.03
CA SER A 210 -0.26 -1.80 -8.43
C SER A 210 0.30 -1.60 -9.85
N GLY A 211 -0.33 -0.75 -10.67
CA GLY A 211 0.07 -0.47 -12.06
C GLY A 211 -0.17 -1.59 -13.07
N ARG A 212 -0.41 -2.83 -12.62
CA ARG A 212 -0.70 -4.01 -13.46
C ARG A 212 -2.04 -4.67 -13.15
N ALA A 213 -2.88 -3.99 -12.39
CA ALA A 213 -4.16 -4.50 -11.89
C ALA A 213 -4.07 -5.84 -11.12
N LEU A 214 -2.90 -6.20 -10.58
CA LEU A 214 -2.64 -7.50 -9.96
C LEU A 214 -3.63 -7.80 -8.83
N PHE A 215 -3.84 -6.84 -7.94
CA PHE A 215 -4.80 -6.97 -6.85
C PHE A 215 -6.25 -7.06 -7.33
N GLY A 216 -6.60 -6.33 -8.39
CA GLY A 216 -7.91 -6.42 -9.04
C GLY A 216 -8.19 -7.82 -9.58
N GLN A 217 -7.18 -8.47 -10.18
CA GLN A 217 -7.30 -9.86 -10.62
C GLN A 217 -7.52 -10.81 -9.44
N TYR A 218 -6.79 -10.63 -8.34
CA TYR A 218 -6.96 -11.48 -7.15
C TYR A 218 -8.31 -11.30 -6.46
N SER A 219 -8.90 -10.10 -6.50
CA SER A 219 -10.22 -9.85 -5.93
C SER A 219 -11.36 -10.30 -6.85
N GLY A 220 -11.07 -10.74 -8.08
CA GLY A 220 -12.09 -11.01 -9.10
C GLY A 220 -12.77 -9.75 -9.61
N ALA A 221 -12.14 -8.59 -9.48
CA ALA A 221 -12.63 -7.35 -10.08
C ALA A 221 -12.44 -7.40 -11.61
N GLU A 222 -13.33 -6.73 -12.34
CA GLU A 222 -13.13 -6.51 -13.76
C GLU A 222 -11.85 -5.68 -13.98
N THR A 223 -11.04 -6.08 -14.96
CA THR A 223 -9.80 -5.38 -15.29
C THR A 223 -9.81 -5.02 -16.76
N GLN A 224 -9.18 -3.89 -17.07
CA GLN A 224 -9.06 -3.41 -18.44
C GLN A 224 -7.60 -3.36 -18.87
N PHE A 225 -7.42 -3.41 -20.18
CA PHE A 225 -6.12 -3.36 -20.82
C PHE A 225 -6.14 -2.30 -21.92
N GLY A 226 -5.12 -1.43 -21.92
CA GLY A 226 -5.03 -0.31 -22.84
C GLY A 226 -5.66 0.98 -22.29
N GLN A 227 -6.28 1.76 -23.17
CA GLN A 227 -6.96 3.01 -22.84
C GLN A 227 -8.44 2.90 -23.23
N GLU A 228 -9.30 3.18 -22.28
CA GLU A 228 -10.74 3.36 -22.43
C GLU A 228 -11.06 4.59 -23.29
N SER A 229 -12.23 4.58 -23.91
CA SER A 229 -12.72 5.76 -24.64
C SER A 229 -13.35 6.76 -23.68
N ARG A 230 -13.26 8.05 -24.00
CA ARG A 230 -13.98 9.11 -23.26
C ARG A 230 -15.48 8.86 -23.13
N ALA A 231 -16.09 8.21 -24.12
CA ALA A 231 -17.53 7.93 -24.13
C ALA A 231 -17.93 6.84 -23.13
N GLU A 232 -17.01 5.94 -22.76
CA GLU A 232 -17.30 4.78 -21.92
C GLU A 232 -17.58 5.15 -20.46
N TYR A 233 -16.77 6.06 -19.91
CA TYR A 233 -16.86 6.50 -18.51
C TYR A 233 -17.02 8.01 -18.34
N GLY A 234 -17.08 8.77 -19.43
CA GLY A 234 -17.20 10.24 -19.37
C GLY A 234 -15.91 10.95 -18.98
N GLU A 235 -14.75 10.29 -19.12
CA GLU A 235 -13.46 10.83 -18.68
C GLU A 235 -12.86 11.80 -19.69
N GLY A 236 -12.80 13.09 -19.34
CA GLY A 236 -12.40 14.15 -20.28
C GLY A 236 -10.97 14.07 -20.83
N LEU A 237 -10.06 13.37 -20.15
CA LEU A 237 -8.66 13.18 -20.55
C LEU A 237 -8.43 11.88 -21.35
N ALA A 238 -9.40 10.98 -21.39
CA ALA A 238 -9.32 9.74 -22.14
C ALA A 238 -9.37 10.01 -23.66
N PRO A 239 -8.76 9.15 -24.50
CA PRO A 239 -8.83 9.28 -25.95
C PRO A 239 -10.28 9.17 -26.47
N ALA A 240 -10.52 9.67 -27.68
CA ALA A 240 -11.85 9.61 -28.29
C ALA A 240 -12.30 8.16 -28.55
N GLU A 241 -11.37 7.32 -28.97
CA GLU A 241 -11.57 5.89 -29.24
C GLU A 241 -10.72 5.07 -28.27
N ASN A 242 -11.18 3.87 -27.94
CA ASN A 242 -10.39 2.95 -27.13
C ASN A 242 -9.15 2.49 -27.90
N SER A 243 -8.11 2.09 -27.18
CA SER A 243 -6.90 1.55 -27.80
C SER A 243 -6.27 0.47 -26.93
N GLN A 244 -5.53 -0.45 -27.55
CA GLN A 244 -4.72 -1.46 -26.83
C GLN A 244 -3.29 -0.95 -26.56
N ILE A 245 -3.06 0.37 -26.63
CA ILE A 245 -1.74 0.96 -26.45
C ILE A 245 -1.40 0.99 -24.96
N HIS A 246 -0.19 0.54 -24.65
CA HIS A 246 0.42 0.59 -23.32
C HIS A 246 1.79 1.28 -23.38
N HIS A 247 2.34 1.62 -22.22
CA HIS A 247 3.74 2.05 -22.14
C HIS A 247 4.66 0.98 -22.73
N GLY A 248 5.52 1.38 -23.67
CA GLY A 248 6.48 0.48 -24.30
C GLY A 248 7.62 0.08 -23.36
N ASN A 249 8.45 -0.87 -23.81
CA ASN A 249 9.70 -1.19 -23.15
C ASN A 249 10.69 -0.03 -23.36
N ILE A 250 11.34 0.41 -22.28
CA ILE A 250 12.33 1.48 -22.31
C ILE A 250 13.71 0.87 -22.08
N VAL A 251 14.65 1.15 -22.96
CA VAL A 251 16.08 0.91 -22.72
C VAL A 251 16.67 2.19 -22.14
N PHE A 252 17.20 2.10 -20.91
CA PHE A 252 17.91 3.18 -20.26
C PHE A 252 19.42 2.97 -20.37
N PHE A 253 20.15 4.01 -20.78
CA PHE A 253 21.60 4.09 -20.67
C PHE A 253 21.95 5.37 -19.92
N ARG A 254 22.87 5.26 -18.96
CA ARG A 254 23.44 6.42 -18.27
C ARG A 254 24.68 6.86 -19.02
N THR A 255 24.75 8.14 -19.35
CA THR A 255 25.94 8.77 -19.90
C THR A 255 26.61 9.61 -18.81
N ARG A 256 27.91 9.83 -18.95
CA ARG A 256 28.64 10.83 -18.17
C ARG A 256 29.18 11.87 -19.12
N MET A 257 29.29 13.11 -18.65
CA MET A 257 29.95 14.15 -19.42
C MET A 257 31.45 13.86 -19.48
N GLU A 258 32.03 14.10 -20.65
CA GLU A 258 33.46 13.93 -20.94
C GLU A 258 33.97 15.23 -21.55
N ASP A 259 35.25 15.52 -21.38
CA ASP A 259 35.87 16.75 -21.87
C ASP A 259 35.98 16.81 -23.40
N SER A 260 35.66 15.71 -24.09
CA SER A 260 35.70 15.59 -25.55
C SER A 260 34.64 14.62 -26.09
N PRO A 261 34.27 14.71 -27.38
CA PRO A 261 33.31 13.80 -28.00
C PRO A 261 33.73 12.32 -27.89
N VAL A 262 32.83 11.47 -27.37
CA VAL A 262 33.05 10.03 -27.27
C VAL A 262 32.24 9.30 -28.35
N PRO A 263 32.88 8.49 -29.22
CA PRO A 263 32.16 7.68 -30.19
C PRO A 263 31.35 6.57 -29.50
N CYS A 264 30.11 6.36 -29.95
CA CYS A 264 29.29 5.25 -29.46
C CYS A 264 29.86 3.92 -29.96
N PRO A 265 30.24 2.98 -29.06
CA PRO A 265 30.80 1.71 -29.48
C PRO A 265 29.75 0.87 -30.24
N PRO A 266 30.17 0.03 -31.21
CA PRO A 266 29.26 -0.91 -31.83
C PRO A 266 28.66 -1.87 -30.79
N SER A 267 27.35 -2.09 -30.87
CA SER A 267 26.61 -3.02 -30.01
C SER A 267 26.32 -4.31 -30.79
N PRO A 268 27.25 -5.30 -30.85
CA PRO A 268 27.10 -6.50 -31.67
C PRO A 268 25.95 -7.42 -31.23
N TRP A 269 25.44 -7.22 -30.02
CA TRP A 269 24.27 -7.90 -29.47
C TRP A 269 22.95 -7.21 -29.82
N ALA A 270 22.97 -5.98 -30.36
CA ALA A 270 21.78 -5.23 -30.69
C ALA A 270 21.26 -5.64 -32.08
N THR A 271 20.01 -6.04 -32.15
CA THR A 271 19.31 -6.27 -33.42
C THR A 271 18.89 -4.94 -34.04
N GLU A 272 19.21 -4.73 -35.31
CA GLU A 272 18.71 -3.58 -36.06
C GLU A 272 17.20 -3.73 -36.29
N VAL A 273 16.39 -3.10 -35.43
CA VAL A 273 14.92 -3.21 -35.46
C VAL A 273 14.21 -1.99 -36.02
N ALA A 274 14.85 -0.81 -36.03
CA ALA A 274 14.15 0.45 -36.28
C ALA A 274 13.99 0.82 -37.77
N LYS A 275 14.84 0.31 -38.69
CA LYS A 275 14.86 0.67 -40.13
C LYS A 275 14.34 2.09 -40.41
N ASP A 276 13.16 2.20 -41.01
CA ASP A 276 12.43 3.40 -41.42
C ASP A 276 11.17 3.66 -40.55
N PHE A 277 10.95 2.87 -39.50
CA PHE A 277 9.83 3.06 -38.57
C PHE A 277 10.15 4.14 -37.52
N ALA A 278 9.53 5.30 -37.67
CA ALA A 278 9.55 6.37 -36.66
C ALA A 278 8.14 6.63 -36.14
N ASN A 279 7.88 6.26 -34.89
CA ASN A 279 6.72 6.74 -34.14
C ASN A 279 7.20 7.72 -33.06
N LEU A 280 7.02 9.01 -33.31
CA LEU A 280 7.37 10.09 -32.36
C LEU A 280 6.24 10.36 -31.35
N GLY A 281 5.14 9.58 -31.38
CA GLY A 281 4.06 9.67 -30.41
C GLY A 281 4.58 9.41 -29.00
N GLY A 282 4.36 10.38 -28.10
CA GLY A 282 4.82 10.31 -26.71
C GLY A 282 6.27 10.77 -26.48
N GLN A 283 7.02 11.16 -27.52
CA GLN A 283 8.31 11.83 -27.31
C GLN A 283 8.13 13.24 -26.75
N LEU A 284 9.06 13.62 -25.88
CA LEU A 284 9.13 14.98 -25.38
C LEU A 284 9.44 15.94 -26.54
N VAL A 285 8.61 16.97 -26.70
CA VAL A 285 8.81 18.02 -27.72
C VAL A 285 10.07 18.87 -27.43
N LYS A 286 10.57 18.82 -26.20
CA LYS A 286 11.83 19.45 -25.76
C LYS A 286 12.61 18.50 -24.86
N PRO A 287 13.94 18.47 -24.91
CA PRO A 287 14.75 17.73 -23.94
C PRO A 287 14.37 18.11 -22.51
N GLY A 288 14.03 17.12 -21.69
CA GLY A 288 13.72 17.35 -20.28
C GLY A 288 15.01 17.62 -19.50
N ILE A 289 15.16 18.82 -18.96
CA ILE A 289 16.28 19.20 -18.07
C ILE A 289 16.06 18.78 -16.60
N GLU A 290 14.92 18.16 -16.31
CA GLU A 290 14.43 17.87 -14.96
C GLU A 290 14.79 16.47 -14.43
N ASN A 291 15.38 15.62 -15.28
CA ASN A 291 16.13 14.48 -14.79
C ASN A 291 17.52 15.02 -14.41
N GLY A 292 17.69 15.43 -13.15
CA GLY A 292 18.98 15.87 -12.61
C GLY A 292 20.03 14.76 -12.61
N GLU A 293 21.20 15.00 -12.00
CA GLU A 293 22.19 13.94 -11.83
C GLU A 293 21.57 12.73 -11.11
N GLY A 294 21.68 11.56 -11.73
CA GLY A 294 21.21 10.32 -11.14
C GLY A 294 22.07 9.91 -9.92
N PRO A 295 21.62 8.93 -9.12
CA PRO A 295 22.39 8.41 -8.00
C PRO A 295 23.83 8.07 -8.42
N SER A 296 24.81 8.58 -7.67
CA SER A 296 26.23 8.27 -7.89
C SER A 296 26.44 6.79 -7.62
N VAL A 297 26.72 6.02 -8.68
CA VAL A 297 27.15 4.64 -8.52
C VAL A 297 28.61 4.68 -8.10
N SER A 298 28.87 4.73 -6.79
CA SER A 298 30.23 4.54 -6.28
C SER A 298 30.72 3.18 -6.77
N THR A 299 31.74 3.19 -7.60
CA THR A 299 32.47 1.98 -7.95
C THR A 299 33.26 1.56 -6.71
N SER A 300 32.69 0.62 -5.95
CA SER A 300 33.47 -0.26 -5.08
C SER A 300 34.31 -1.20 -5.93
#